data_AF-A0A1Q9VD16-F1
#
_entry.id   AF-A0A1Q9VD16-F1
#
_cell.length_a   1.000
_cell.length_b   1.000
_cell.length_c   1.000
_cell.angle_alpha   90.00
_cell.angle_beta   90.00
_cell.angle_gamma   90.00
#
_symmetry.space_group_name_H-M   'P 1'
#
loop_
_entity.id
_entity.type
_entity.pdbx_description
1 polymer ?
#
loop_
_entity_poly.entity_id
_entity_poly.type
_entity_poly.pdbx_seq_one_letter_code
_entity_poly.pdbx_strand_id
1 'polypeptide(L)'
;MPEPILVSIAAALAGKASTSLWELVRTKFSGDDKALAELDAASDQPEDQERITRLAERLEEAGKQDPEFAKQLHAEWQQVNTQNVSGGMFNNQFNGPVGKNAYIDTVHGDLRL
;
A
#
# COMPACT_ATOMS: atom_id res chain seq x y z
N MET A 1 15.84 3.58 7.56
CA MET A 1 14.63 4.35 7.89
C MET A 1 13.69 4.18 6.72
N PRO A 2 12.52 3.55 6.95
CA PRO A 2 11.57 3.26 5.89
C PRO A 2 11.01 4.56 5.31
N GLU A 3 10.65 4.53 4.03
CA GLU A 3 10.04 5.69 3.37
C GLU A 3 8.74 6.12 4.09
N PRO A 4 8.45 7.43 4.19
CA PRO A 4 7.28 7.95 4.93
C PRO A 4 5.95 7.46 4.35
N ILE A 5 5.92 7.13 3.05
CA ILE A 5 4.75 6.50 2.42
C ILE A 5 4.56 5.06 2.94
N LEU A 6 5.64 4.29 3.12
CA LEU A 6 5.55 2.92 3.63
C LEU A 6 5.06 2.89 5.09
N VAL A 7 5.45 3.88 5.89
CA VAL A 7 4.93 4.07 7.26
C VAL A 7 3.42 4.34 7.23
N SER A 8 2.97 5.17 6.28
CA SER A 8 1.53 5.47 6.12
C SER A 8 0.74 4.24 5.66
N ILE A 9 1.30 3.45 4.74
CA ILE A 9 0.73 2.18 4.28
C ILE A 9 0.65 1.18 5.43
N ALA A 10 1.73 1.05 6.22
CA ALA A 10 1.77 0.18 7.39
C ALA A 10 0.73 0.60 8.44
N ALA A 11 0.56 1.89 8.69
CA ALA A 11 -0.47 2.41 9.59
C ALA A 11 -1.89 2.13 9.06
N ALA A 12 -2.11 2.24 7.75
CA ALA A 12 -3.39 1.92 7.14
C ALA A 12 -3.70 0.41 7.16
N LEU A 13 -2.69 -0.43 6.97
CA LEU A 13 -2.78 -1.89 7.14
C LEU A 13 -3.09 -2.27 8.59
N ALA A 14 -2.41 -1.63 9.54
CA ALA A 14 -2.66 -1.79 10.97
C ALA A 14 -4.11 -1.41 11.33
N GLY A 15 -4.59 -0.27 10.82
CA GLY A 15 -5.99 0.16 10.98
C GLY A 15 -7.02 -0.64 10.16
N LYS A 16 -6.60 -1.69 9.44
CA LYS A 16 -7.43 -2.45 8.49
C LYS A 16 -8.26 -1.54 7.56
N ALA A 17 -7.66 -0.44 7.11
CA ALA A 17 -8.33 0.55 6.27
C ALA A 17 -8.78 -0.03 4.93
N SER A 18 -8.18 -1.15 4.48
CA SER A 18 -8.58 -1.85 3.27
C SER A 18 -8.21 -3.32 3.30
N THR A 19 -9.22 -4.18 3.09
CA THR A 19 -9.05 -5.64 3.01
C THR A 19 -8.16 -6.02 1.82
N SER A 20 -8.31 -5.37 0.66
CA SER A 20 -7.48 -5.68 -0.54
C SER A 20 -5.98 -5.47 -0.29
N LEU A 21 -5.63 -4.37 0.37
CA LEU A 21 -4.23 -4.06 0.72
C LEU A 21 -3.67 -5.10 1.70
N TRP A 22 -4.49 -5.49 2.69
CA TRP A 22 -4.12 -6.52 3.67
C TRP A 22 -3.96 -7.89 3.04
N GLU A 23 -4.86 -8.29 2.13
CA GLU A 23 -4.77 -9.56 1.39
C GLU A 23 -3.55 -9.61 0.47
N LEU A 24 -3.20 -8.50 -0.19
CA LEU A 24 -2.03 -8.40 -1.03
C LEU A 24 -0.74 -8.60 -0.22
N VAL A 25 -0.60 -7.91 0.91
CA VAL A 25 0.57 -8.07 1.80
C VAL A 25 0.60 -9.47 2.40
N ARG A 26 -0.53 -10.00 2.87
CA ARG A 26 -0.63 -11.36 3.41
C ARG A 26 -0.24 -12.42 2.38
N THR A 27 -0.67 -12.27 1.13
CA THR A 27 -0.33 -13.22 0.06
C THR A 27 1.17 -13.21 -0.20
N LYS A 28 1.79 -12.02 -0.22
CA LYS A 28 3.24 -11.89 -0.43
C LYS A 28 4.05 -12.39 0.76
N PHE A 29 3.54 -12.22 1.97
CA PHE A 29 4.15 -12.73 3.20
C PHE A 29 3.76 -14.18 3.52
N SER A 30 2.96 -14.85 2.70
CA SER A 30 2.59 -16.25 2.93
C SER A 30 3.79 -17.21 2.92
N GLY A 31 4.94 -16.79 2.37
CA GLY A 31 6.21 -17.52 2.46
C GLY A 31 7.13 -17.06 3.60
N ASP A 32 6.73 -16.07 4.40
CA ASP A 32 7.53 -15.50 5.50
C ASP A 32 6.67 -15.34 6.77
N ASP A 33 6.65 -16.39 7.61
CA ASP A 33 5.88 -16.42 8.87
C ASP A 33 6.22 -15.26 9.81
N LYS A 34 7.45 -14.75 9.78
CA LYS A 34 7.86 -13.60 10.62
C LYS A 34 7.16 -12.33 10.14
N ALA A 35 7.12 -12.10 8.83
CA ALA A 35 6.48 -10.94 8.26
C ALA A 35 4.96 -10.96 8.46
N LEU A 36 4.32 -12.14 8.43
CA LEU A 36 2.92 -12.30 8.82
C LEU A 36 2.66 -11.97 10.29
N ALA A 37 3.53 -12.42 11.19
CA ALA A 37 3.40 -12.12 12.62
C ALA A 37 3.53 -10.62 12.90
N GLU A 38 4.43 -9.91 12.22
CA GLU A 38 4.56 -8.45 12.34
C GLU A 38 3.35 -7.72 11.76
N LEU A 39 2.77 -8.20 10.64
CA LEU A 39 1.54 -7.66 10.07
C LEU A 39 0.37 -7.81 11.05
N ASP A 40 0.21 -9.00 11.65
CA ASP A 40 -0.85 -9.28 12.61
C ASP A 40 -0.67 -8.46 13.90
N ALA A 41 0.56 -8.38 14.41
CA ALA A 41 0.88 -7.58 15.59
C ALA A 41 0.67 -6.07 15.38
N ALA A 42 0.97 -5.55 14.19
CA ALA A 42 0.65 -4.17 13.84
C ALA A 42 -0.88 -3.95 13.76
N SER A 43 -1.65 -4.93 13.27
CA SER A 43 -3.11 -4.88 13.27
C SER A 43 -3.73 -4.99 14.67
N ASP A 44 -3.09 -5.70 15.60
CA ASP A 44 -3.55 -5.80 16.99
C ASP A 44 -3.29 -4.50 17.77
N GLN A 45 -2.15 -3.83 17.50
CA GLN A 45 -1.76 -2.58 18.16
C GLN A 45 -1.50 -1.45 17.14
N PRO A 46 -2.55 -0.89 16.51
CA PRO A 46 -2.40 0.14 15.48
C PRO A 46 -1.92 1.50 16.00
N GLU A 47 -1.87 1.70 17.32
CA GLU A 47 -1.29 2.89 17.97
C GLU A 47 0.23 2.77 18.21
N ASP A 48 0.79 1.56 18.07
CA ASP A 48 2.21 1.29 18.28
C ASP A 48 3.05 1.69 17.05
N GLN A 49 3.65 2.87 17.13
CA GLN A 49 4.49 3.44 16.06
C GLN A 49 5.75 2.61 15.80
N GLU A 50 6.28 1.89 16.79
CA GLU A 50 7.45 1.03 16.59
C GLU A 50 7.07 -0.17 15.73
N ARG A 51 5.91 -0.79 15.97
CA ARG A 51 5.38 -1.89 15.15
C ARG A 51 5.04 -1.44 13.73
N ILE A 52 4.43 -0.28 13.56
CA ILE A 52 4.17 0.31 12.25
C ILE A 52 5.47 0.52 11.48
N THR A 53 6.50 1.05 12.15
CA THR A 53 7.81 1.28 11.53
C THR A 53 8.47 -0.03 11.12
N ARG A 54 8.45 -1.06 11.97
CA ARG A 54 8.99 -2.39 11.64
C ARG A 54 8.27 -3.05 10.47
N LEU A 55 6.93 -2.93 10.42
CA LEU A 55 6.15 -3.43 9.29
C LEU A 55 6.54 -2.67 8.00
N ALA A 56 6.72 -1.35 8.07
CA ALA A 56 7.17 -0.55 6.94
C ALA A 56 8.57 -0.94 6.44
N GLU A 57 9.50 -1.25 7.36
CA GLU A 57 10.83 -1.77 6.99
C GLU A 57 10.72 -3.12 6.27
N ARG A 58 9.86 -4.03 6.72
CA ARG A 58 9.64 -5.31 6.03
C ARG A 58 8.99 -5.16 4.67
N LEU A 59 8.06 -4.22 4.53
CA LEU A 59 7.48 -3.88 3.23
C LEU A 59 8.55 -3.32 2.28
N GLU A 60 9.48 -2.49 2.78
CA GLU A 60 10.60 -1.98 1.99
C GLU A 60 11.53 -3.10 1.52
N GLU A 61 11.92 -4.01 2.42
CA GLU A 61 12.77 -5.15 2.09
C GLU A 61 12.09 -6.07 1.07
N ALA A 62 10.81 -6.39 1.26
CA ALA A 62 10.03 -7.18 0.31
C ALA A 62 9.88 -6.48 -1.04
N GLY A 63 9.70 -5.16 -1.05
CA GLY A 63 9.64 -4.36 -2.28
C GLY A 63 10.99 -4.29 -3.02
N LYS A 64 12.11 -4.32 -2.30
CA LYS A 64 13.45 -4.42 -2.88
C LYS A 64 13.72 -5.79 -3.50
N GLN A 65 13.24 -6.85 -2.86
CA GLN A 65 13.33 -8.22 -3.38
C GLN A 65 12.37 -8.46 -4.55
N ASP A 66 11.20 -7.82 -4.52
CA ASP A 66 10.12 -7.97 -5.50
C ASP A 66 9.60 -6.58 -5.94
N PRO A 67 10.21 -5.97 -6.97
CA PRO A 67 9.84 -4.63 -7.42
C PRO A 67 8.43 -4.57 -8.03
N GLU A 68 7.85 -5.70 -8.48
CA GLU A 68 6.45 -5.75 -8.91
C GLU A 68 5.48 -5.62 -7.73
N PHE A 69 5.80 -6.21 -6.58
CA PHE A 69 5.05 -6.01 -5.34
C PHE A 69 5.09 -4.57 -4.88
N ALA A 70 6.25 -3.92 -4.90
CA ALA A 70 6.37 -2.52 -4.54
C ALA A 70 5.44 -1.64 -5.39
N LYS A 71 5.37 -1.89 -6.71
CA LYS A 71 4.46 -1.19 -7.63
C LYS A 71 2.99 -1.45 -7.31
N GLN A 72 2.61 -2.71 -7.08
CA GLN A 72 1.22 -3.07 -6.75
C GLN A 72 0.78 -2.49 -5.41
N LEU A 73 1.64 -2.56 -4.38
CA LEU A 73 1.39 -1.98 -3.07
C LEU A 73 1.15 -0.47 -3.17
N HIS A 74 1.96 0.22 -3.97
CA HIS A 74 1.84 1.66 -4.17
C HIS A 74 0.58 2.04 -4.98
N ALA A 75 0.21 1.22 -5.98
CA ALA A 75 -1.01 1.42 -6.76
C ALA A 75 -2.28 1.22 -5.92
N GLU A 76 -2.33 0.14 -5.13
CA GLU A 76 -3.44 -0.10 -4.20
C GLU A 76 -3.53 1.00 -3.14
N TRP A 77 -2.39 1.45 -2.60
CA TRP A 77 -2.36 2.58 -1.67
C TRP A 77 -2.92 3.87 -2.27
N GLN A 78 -2.58 4.17 -3.54
CA GLN A 78 -3.16 5.31 -4.24
C GLN A 78 -4.68 5.18 -4.35
N GLN A 79 -5.20 3.98 -4.63
CA GLN A 79 -6.65 3.75 -4.70
C GLN A 79 -7.32 4.01 -3.33
N VAL A 80 -6.76 3.49 -2.24
CA VAL A 80 -7.30 3.66 -0.87
C VAL A 80 -7.24 5.13 -0.43
N ASN A 81 -6.14 5.81 -0.75
CA ASN A 81 -5.97 7.20 -0.42
C ASN A 81 -6.93 8.08 -1.25
N THR A 82 -7.02 7.86 -2.57
CA THR A 82 -7.96 8.57 -3.46
C THR A 82 -9.42 8.41 -3.03
N GLN A 83 -9.81 7.23 -2.53
CA GLN A 83 -11.15 7.02 -1.97
C GLN A 83 -11.44 7.87 -0.72
N ASN A 84 -10.41 8.20 0.08
CA ASN A 84 -10.56 9.06 1.26
C ASN A 84 -10.53 10.57 0.90
N VAL A 85 -9.90 10.97 -0.20
CA VAL A 85 -9.75 12.41 -0.55
C VAL A 85 -10.79 12.95 -1.55
N SER A 86 -11.68 12.14 -2.14
CA SER A 86 -12.52 12.65 -3.23
C SER A 86 -13.92 12.04 -3.35
N GLY A 87 -14.92 12.79 -2.88
CA GLY A 87 -16.21 12.92 -3.55
C GLY A 87 -16.08 13.64 -4.89
N GLY A 88 -15.24 13.11 -5.78
CA GLY A 88 -14.81 13.78 -7.01
C GLY A 88 -14.08 12.84 -7.96
N MET A 89 -14.85 11.93 -8.55
CA MET A 89 -14.62 11.33 -9.88
C MET A 89 -13.18 10.93 -10.27
N PHE A 90 -12.64 9.88 -9.64
CA PHE A 90 -11.60 9.05 -10.26
C PHE A 90 -11.91 7.57 -10.00
N ASN A 91 -12.61 6.94 -10.96
CA ASN A 91 -12.85 5.51 -10.98
C ASN A 91 -11.64 4.84 -11.66
N ASN A 92 -10.68 4.38 -10.88
CA ASN A 92 -9.64 3.48 -11.38
C ASN A 92 -9.94 2.08 -10.87
N GLN A 93 -10.93 1.44 -11.50
CA GLN A 93 -11.33 0.07 -11.22
C GLN A 93 -10.29 -0.88 -11.85
N PHE A 94 -9.26 -1.26 -11.10
CA PHE A 94 -8.27 -2.25 -11.54
C PHE A 94 -8.84 -3.67 -11.37
N ASN A 95 -9.38 -4.23 -12.46
CA ASN A 95 -9.83 -5.63 -12.53
C ASN A 95 -9.09 -6.37 -13.66
N GLY A 96 -7.79 -6.65 -13.46
CA GLY A 96 -6.91 -7.61 -14.19
C GLY A 96 -6.71 -7.43 -15.71
N PRO A 97 -5.84 -8.24 -16.36
CA PRO A 97 -4.47 -8.62 -16.01
C PRO A 97 -3.46 -7.62 -16.63
N VAL A 98 -2.29 -7.47 -16.01
CA VAL A 98 -1.23 -6.51 -16.39
C VAL A 98 -0.72 -6.69 -17.82
N GLY A 99 -1.30 -5.92 -18.75
CA GLY A 99 -0.82 -5.72 -20.11
C GLY A 99 -0.63 -4.23 -20.36
N LYS A 100 0.59 -3.73 -20.11
CA LYS A 100 1.07 -2.36 -20.43
C LYS A 100 0.29 -1.21 -19.78
N ASN A 101 0.79 -0.72 -18.64
CA ASN A 101 0.51 0.66 -18.24
C ASN A 101 1.78 1.48 -18.30
N ALA A 102 1.75 2.43 -19.24
CA ALA A 102 2.71 3.50 -19.41
C ALA A 102 2.81 4.35 -18.14
N TYR A 103 4.02 4.83 -17.87
CA TYR A 103 4.27 5.99 -17.01
C TYR A 103 3.46 7.16 -17.58
N ILE A 104 2.47 7.66 -16.82
CA ILE A 104 1.89 8.98 -17.09
C ILE A 104 2.51 9.93 -16.06
N ASP A 105 3.74 10.35 -16.36
CA ASP A 105 4.32 11.54 -15.76
C ASP A 105 3.65 12.76 -16.43
N THR A 106 3.25 13.75 -15.63
CA THR A 106 2.53 15.00 -16.00
C THR A 106 1.00 14.95 -15.90
N VAL A 107 0.48 15.18 -14.68
CA VAL A 107 -0.85 15.80 -14.51
C VAL A 107 -0.62 17.32 -14.52
N HIS A 108 -0.79 17.94 -15.69
CA HIS A 108 -0.86 19.39 -15.82
C HIS A 108 -2.28 19.82 -15.44
N GLY A 109 -2.41 20.61 -14.38
CA GLY A 109 -3.68 21.25 -14.04
C GLY A 109 -3.98 22.38 -15.03
N ASP A 110 -5.22 22.42 -15.52
CA ASP A 110 -6.00 23.65 -15.68
C ASP A 110 -7.47 23.22 -15.82
N LEU A 111 -8.27 23.42 -14.78
CA LEU A 111 -9.73 23.36 -14.88
C LEU A 111 -10.23 24.78 -14.60
N ARG A 112 -10.48 25.53 -15.68
CA ARG A 112 -11.20 26.80 -15.64
C ARG A 112 -12.70 26.52 -15.72
N LEU A 113 -13.46 27.23 -14.89
CA LEU A 113 -14.93 27.26 -14.81
C LEU A 113 -15.59 27.57 -16.16
#